data_AF-A0A5S3URZ4-F1
#
_entry.id   AF-A0A5S3URZ4-F1
#
_cell.length_a   1.000
_cell.length_b   1.000
_cell.length_c   1.000
_cell.angle_alpha   90.00
_cell.angle_beta   90.00
_cell.angle_gamma   90.00
#
_symmetry.space_group_name_H-M   'P 1'
#
loop_
_entity.id
_entity.type
_entity.pdbx_description
1 polymer ?
#
loop_
_entity_poly.entity_id
_entity_poly.type
_entity_poly.pdbx_seq_one_letter_code
_entity_poly.pdbx_strand_id
1 'polypeptide(L)' 'IVNSTKSQVVKTSDSQFLGFTFPGKHIRWHSKTLHKFKQKVRELTNRNWGVSMKYQLFKASQYLRGWIHYFGIANCYQLC' A
#
# COMPACT_ATOMS: atom_id res chain seq x y z
N ILE A 1 -29.14 -2.14 -4.48
CA ILE A 1 -28.89 -1.89 -3.04
C ILE A 1 -27.50 -1.27 -2.92
N VAL A 2 -27.40 -0.07 -2.35
CA VAL A 2 -26.12 0.65 -2.15
C VAL A 2 -25.59 0.35 -0.75
N ASN A 3 -24.29 0.15 -0.60
CA ASN A 3 -23.66 -0.01 0.71
C ASN A 3 -23.34 1.37 1.29
N SER A 4 -24.19 1.86 2.19
CA SER A 4 -24.07 3.20 2.81
C SER A 4 -22.81 3.39 3.64
N THR A 5 -22.16 2.30 4.10
CA THR A 5 -20.88 2.37 4.83
C THR A 5 -19.69 2.60 3.90
N LYS A 6 -19.79 2.16 2.65
CA LYS A 6 -18.74 2.34 1.62
C LYS A 6 -18.95 3.62 0.80
N SER A 7 -20.21 3.93 0.52
CA SER A 7 -20.63 5.09 -0.26
C SER A 7 -20.88 6.28 0.67
N GLN A 8 -19.89 7.15 0.79
CA GLN A 8 -19.95 8.34 1.64
C GLN A 8 -19.44 9.57 0.89
N VAL A 9 -20.02 10.74 1.18
CA VAL A 9 -19.52 12.02 0.69
C VAL A 9 -18.52 12.55 1.72
N VAL A 10 -17.24 12.52 1.36
CA VAL A 10 -16.13 12.99 2.22
C VAL A 10 -15.20 13.89 1.44
N LYS A 11 -14.37 14.66 2.16
CA LYS A 11 -13.31 15.45 1.55
C LYS A 11 -12.38 14.52 0.75
N THR A 12 -11.85 15.04 -0.35
CA THR A 12 -10.99 14.26 -1.27
C THR A 12 -9.73 13.72 -0.59
N SER A 13 -9.25 14.39 0.48
CA SER A 13 -8.13 13.95 1.33
C SER A 13 -8.45 12.71 2.16
N ASP A 14 -9.72 12.50 2.49
CA ASP A 14 -10.18 11.44 3.40
C ASP A 14 -10.85 10.31 2.62
N SER A 15 -11.03 10.51 1.31
CA SER A 15 -11.52 9.49 0.39
C SER A 15 -10.42 8.49 0.05
N GLN A 16 -10.79 7.21 0.05
CA GLN A 16 -9.93 6.12 -0.39
C GLN A 16 -10.46 5.56 -1.71
N PHE A 17 -9.69 5.71 -2.78
CA PHE A 17 -10.00 5.12 -4.08
C PHE A 17 -8.86 4.24 -4.55
N LEU A 18 -9.12 2.94 -4.74
CA LEU A 18 -8.13 1.94 -5.17
C LEU A 18 -6.83 1.93 -4.35
N GLY A 19 -6.90 2.38 -3.09
CA GLY A 19 -5.73 2.46 -2.20
C GLY A 19 -4.97 3.79 -2.23
N PHE A 20 -5.42 4.76 -3.04
CA PHE A 20 -4.91 6.12 -3.09
C PHE A 20 -5.82 7.10 -2.34
N THR A 21 -5.25 8.24 -1.95
CA THR A 21 -5.93 9.43 -1.46
C THR A 21 -5.48 10.64 -2.29
N PHE A 22 -6.34 11.65 -2.38
CA PHE A 22 -6.12 12.84 -3.18
C PHE A 22 -6.15 14.11 -2.32
N PRO A 23 -5.07 14.41 -1.57
CA PRO A 23 -4.94 15.69 -0.91
C PRO A 23 -4.70 16.80 -1.95
N GLY A 24 -5.73 17.60 -2.22
CA GLY A 24 -5.67 18.68 -3.20
C GLY A 24 -5.48 18.14 -4.62
N LYS A 25 -4.36 18.50 -5.27
CA LYS A 25 -4.01 18.08 -6.64
C LYS A 25 -2.99 16.92 -6.70
N HIS A 26 -2.64 16.34 -5.56
CA HIS A 26 -1.61 15.29 -5.49
C HIS A 26 -2.25 13.92 -5.30
N ILE A 27 -1.62 12.89 -5.89
CA ILE A 27 -1.96 11.49 -5.66
C ILE A 27 -1.00 10.94 -4.61
N ARG A 28 -1.53 10.49 -3.46
CA ARG A 28 -0.74 9.88 -2.38
C ARG A 28 -1.28 8.50 -2.03
N TRP A 29 -0.46 7.68 -1.38
CA TRP A 29 -0.93 6.41 -0.81
C TRP A 29 -1.87 6.68 0.37
N HIS A 30 -2.99 5.97 0.42
CA HIS A 30 -3.87 6.04 1.57
C HIS A 30 -3.21 5.36 2.79
N SER A 31 -3.44 5.89 3.99
CA SER A 31 -2.82 5.40 5.23
C SER A 31 -3.08 3.91 5.49
N LYS A 32 -4.30 3.43 5.21
CA LYS A 32 -4.65 2.00 5.31
C LYS A 32 -3.83 1.13 4.35
N THR A 33 -3.54 1.62 3.15
CA THR A 33 -2.74 0.90 2.14
C THR A 33 -1.30 0.78 2.60
N LEU A 34 -0.73 1.86 3.16
CA LEU A 34 0.61 1.86 3.74
C LEU A 34 0.71 0.92 4.96
N HIS A 35 -0.32 0.87 5.80
CA HIS A 35 -0.37 -0.05 6.93
C HIS A 35 -0.36 -1.52 6.46
N LYS A 36 -1.19 -1.87 5.48
CA LYS A 36 -1.21 -3.22 4.88
C LYS A 36 0.13 -3.59 4.25
N PHE A 37 0.78 -2.64 3.58
CA PHE A 37 2.13 -2.84 3.04
C PHE A 37 3.13 -3.19 4.13
N LYS A 38 3.22 -2.38 5.18
CA LYS A 38 4.13 -2.62 6.31
C LYS A 38 3.85 -3.96 6.98
N GLN A 39 2.58 -4.31 7.17
CA GLN A 39 2.19 -5.60 7.71
C GLN A 39 2.66 -6.74 6.80
N LYS A 40 2.47 -6.64 5.48
CA LYS A 40 2.86 -7.69 4.54
C LYS A 40 4.37 -7.87 4.47
N VAL A 41 5.13 -6.77 4.50
CA VAL A 41 6.59 -6.81 4.59
C VAL A 41 7.00 -7.52 5.89
N ARG A 42 6.38 -7.20 7.03
CA ARG A 42 6.68 -7.84 8.31
C ARG A 42 6.36 -9.34 8.33
N GLU A 43 5.29 -9.76 7.67
CA GLU A 43 4.97 -11.19 7.48
C GLU A 43 6.06 -11.89 6.64
N LEU A 44 6.48 -11.26 5.54
CA LEU A 44 7.51 -11.80 4.65
C LEU A 44 8.90 -11.78 5.29
N THR A 45 9.17 -10.86 6.23
CA THR A 45 10.44 -10.79 6.94
C THR A 45 10.42 -11.51 8.29
N ASN A 46 9.34 -12.21 8.62
CA ASN A 46 9.18 -12.89 9.90
C ASN A 46 10.20 -14.03 10.06
N ARG A 47 10.94 -14.01 11.18
CA ARG A 47 11.93 -15.03 11.54
C ARG A 47 11.31 -16.40 11.80
N ASN A 48 10.03 -16.45 12.18
CA ASN A 48 9.31 -17.70 12.47
C ASN A 48 8.68 -18.34 11.23
N TRP A 49 8.98 -17.86 10.02
CA TRP A 49 8.36 -18.36 8.79
C TRP A 49 8.86 -19.76 8.37
N GLY A 50 10.04 -20.18 8.83
CA GLY A 50 10.57 -21.53 8.57
C GLY A 50 11.02 -21.78 7.13
N VAL A 51 11.29 -20.73 6.35
CA VAL A 51 11.80 -20.82 4.97
C VAL A 51 13.29 -20.44 4.90
N SER A 52 13.97 -20.83 3.81
CA SER A 52 15.36 -20.43 3.61
C SER A 52 15.48 -18.91 3.41
N MET A 53 16.57 -18.32 3.91
CA MET A 53 16.85 -16.89 3.77
C MET A 53 16.83 -16.42 2.32
N LYS A 54 17.36 -17.24 1.39
CA LYS A 54 17.36 -16.93 -0.05
C LYS A 54 15.94 -16.84 -0.60
N TYR A 55 15.07 -17.77 -0.22
CA TYR A 55 13.66 -17.75 -0.63
C TYR A 55 12.91 -16.56 -0.02
N GLN A 56 13.17 -16.25 1.24
CA GLN A 56 12.59 -15.10 1.93
C GLN A 56 12.91 -13.78 1.21
N LEU A 57 14.19 -13.57 0.88
CA LEU A 57 14.64 -12.39 0.12
C LEU A 57 14.02 -12.33 -1.28
N PHE A 58 13.90 -13.48 -1.96
CA PHE A 58 13.25 -13.55 -3.27
C PHE A 58 11.78 -13.12 -3.20
N LYS A 59 11.02 -13.66 -2.23
CA LYS A 59 9.60 -13.33 -2.05
C LYS A 59 9.38 -11.88 -1.64
N ALA A 60 10.21 -11.36 -0.75
CA ALA A 60 10.19 -9.94 -0.38
C ALA A 60 10.46 -9.04 -1.61
N SER A 61 11.49 -9.36 -2.39
CA SER A 61 11.83 -8.61 -3.61
C SER A 61 10.72 -8.65 -4.66
N GLN A 62 10.09 -9.81 -4.87
CA GLN A 62 8.95 -9.95 -5.77
C GLN A 62 7.77 -9.08 -5.32
N TYR A 63 7.46 -9.08 -4.02
CA TYR A 63 6.39 -8.24 -3.46
C TYR A 63 6.68 -6.75 -3.65
N LEU A 64 7.90 -6.30 -3.31
CA LEU A 64 8.30 -4.90 -3.44
C LEU A 64 8.24 -4.41 -4.89
N ARG A 65 8.71 -5.23 -5.85
CA ARG A 65 8.63 -4.89 -7.28
C ARG A 65 7.19 -4.72 -7.76
N GLY A 66 6.31 -5.65 -7.41
CA GLY A 66 4.88 -5.54 -7.75
C GLY A 66 4.22 -4.33 -7.10
N TRP A 67 4.60 -4.02 -5.86
CA TRP A 67 4.10 -2.86 -5.14
C TRP A 67 4.49 -1.55 -5.82
N ILE A 68 5.79 -1.39 -6.17
CA ILE A 68 6.30 -0.21 -6.86
C ILE A 68 5.65 -0.05 -8.24
N HIS A 69 5.44 -1.15 -8.97
CA HIS A 69 4.82 -1.09 -10.31
C HIS A 69 3.39 -0.50 -10.26
N TYR A 70 2.60 -0.84 -9.23
CA TYR A 70 1.24 -0.34 -9.09
C TYR A 70 1.18 1.05 -8.40
N PHE A 71 1.90 1.20 -7.28
CA PHE A 71 1.81 2.38 -6.44
C PHE A 71 2.83 3.48 -6.79
N GLY A 72 3.73 3.23 -7.74
CA GLY A 72 4.73 4.20 -8.20
C GLY A 72 4.16 5.40 -8.96
N ILE A 73 2.87 5.37 -9.31
CA ILE A 73 2.16 6.53 -9.90
C ILE A 73 1.91 7.61 -8.83
N ALA A 74 1.88 7.25 -7.54
CA ALA A 74 1.73 8.24 -6.48
C ALA A 74 2.99 9.11 -6.41
N ASN A 75 2.77 10.42 -6.48
CA ASN A 75 3.82 11.42 -6.62
C ASN A 75 4.40 11.76 -5.23
N CYS A 76 5.06 10.77 -4.61
CA CYS A 76 5.70 10.88 -3.29
C CYS A 76 7.19 10.61 -3.30
N TYR A 77 7.81 10.35 -4.46
CA TYR A 77 9.26 10.19 -4.59
C TYR A 77 10.04 11.51 -4.34
N GLN A 78 9.38 12.66 -4.46
CA GLN A 78 9.98 14.00 -4.29
C GLN A 78 9.93 14.55 -2.85
N LEU A 79 9.35 13.81 -1.91
CA LEU A 79 9.24 14.23 -0.49
C LEU A 79 10.25 13.49 0.43
N CYS A 80 11.20 12.78 -0.16
CA CYS A 80 12.36 12.21 0.53
C CYS A 80 13.58 13.08 0.27
#